data_AF-A0A3N7INY8-F1
#
_entry.id   AF-A0A3N7INY8-F1
#
_cell.length_a   1.000
_cell.length_b   1.000
_cell.length_c   1.000
_cell.angle_alpha   90.00
_cell.angle_beta   90.00
_cell.angle_gamma   90.00
#
_symmetry.space_group_name_H-M   'P 1'
#
loop_
_entity.id
_entity.type
_entity.pdbx_description
1 polymer ?
#
loop_
_entity_poly.entity_id
_entity_poly.type
_entity_poly.pdbx_seq_one_letter_code
_entity_poly.pdbx_strand_id
1 'polypeptide(L)'
;MKTLLFKIVVLGVLDAIAVASILVLAAKGDWIVTGIVAVVTVGLNYIYLRPGLLPAKYLAPGLVFLAVFQIFVVLYSGYIAFTNYGDGHNSTKEDAIAAIELAAQKRVPDSPAYQLTVLDQGGAFSFLVTDPDGEVSLGGVDRPLERVDDYGTDATGKADSVPGYTTLGFTDLVQHQSEIAGMSVPVSDDLSDGVLRTPDG
;
A
#
# COMPACT_ATOMS: atom_id res chain seq x y z
N MET A 1 34.24 -28.33 -27.20
CA MET A 1 33.22 -27.37 -27.70
C MET A 1 31.93 -27.39 -26.87
N LYS A 2 31.30 -28.54 -26.62
CA LYS A 2 30.05 -28.67 -25.84
C LYS A 2 30.10 -28.05 -24.43
N THR A 3 31.16 -28.29 -23.66
CA THR A 3 31.31 -27.78 -22.28
C THR A 3 31.42 -26.25 -22.19
N LEU A 4 32.06 -25.63 -23.19
CA LEU A 4 32.22 -24.17 -23.24
C LEU A 4 30.87 -23.49 -23.54
N LEU A 5 30.11 -24.05 -24.48
CA LEU A 5 28.79 -23.57 -24.84
C LEU A 5 27.80 -23.70 -23.66
N PHE A 6 27.81 -24.84 -22.97
CA PHE A 6 27.03 -25.04 -21.75
C PHE A 6 27.35 -24.00 -20.66
N LYS A 7 28.65 -23.78 -20.40
CA LYS A 7 29.10 -22.78 -19.43
C LYS A 7 28.61 -21.37 -19.77
N ILE A 8 28.72 -20.96 -21.03
CA ILE A 8 28.28 -19.62 -21.48
C ILE A 8 26.77 -19.49 -21.35
N VAL A 9 26.00 -20.52 -21.73
CA VAL A 9 24.53 -20.50 -21.60
C VAL A 9 24.12 -20.38 -20.14
N VAL A 10 24.69 -21.18 -19.24
CA VAL A 10 24.35 -21.12 -17.81
C VAL A 10 24.73 -19.77 -17.20
N LEU A 11 25.93 -19.26 -17.51
CA LEU A 11 26.37 -17.95 -17.03
C LEU A 11 25.50 -16.83 -17.59
N GLY A 12 25.13 -16.90 -18.87
CA GLY A 12 24.26 -15.92 -19.52
C GLY A 12 22.85 -15.88 -18.94
N VAL A 13 22.28 -17.03 -18.53
CA VAL A 13 21.01 -17.07 -17.80
C VAL A 13 21.15 -16.40 -16.43
N LEU A 14 22.24 -16.68 -15.71
CA LEU A 14 22.51 -16.06 -14.42
C LEU A 14 22.68 -14.54 -14.54
N ASP A 15 23.39 -14.09 -15.57
CA ASP A 15 23.58 -12.67 -15.88
C ASP A 15 22.27 -12.00 -16.27
N ALA A 16 21.41 -12.66 -17.06
CA ALA A 16 20.10 -12.13 -17.41
C ALA A 16 19.24 -11.89 -16.15
N ILE A 17 19.24 -12.85 -15.21
CA ILE A 17 18.55 -12.71 -13.93
C ILE A 17 19.17 -11.57 -13.09
N ALA A 18 20.50 -11.48 -13.06
CA ALA A 18 21.20 -10.45 -12.31
C ALA A 18 20.92 -9.05 -12.86
N VAL A 19 20.99 -8.86 -14.18
CA VAL A 19 20.70 -7.59 -14.83
C VAL A 19 19.23 -7.20 -14.63
N ALA A 20 18.30 -8.14 -14.79
CA ALA A 20 16.89 -7.88 -14.49
C ALA A 20 16.69 -7.44 -13.03
N SER A 21 17.34 -8.12 -12.08
CA SER A 21 17.32 -7.75 -10.66
C SER A 21 17.90 -6.35 -10.42
N ILE A 22 19.03 -6.02 -11.04
CA ILE A 22 19.68 -4.70 -10.93
C ILE A 22 18.74 -3.60 -11.43
N LEU A 23 18.09 -3.79 -12.59
CA LEU A 23 17.16 -2.80 -13.14
C LEU A 23 15.96 -2.58 -12.21
N VAL A 24 15.39 -3.65 -11.67
CA VAL A 24 14.27 -3.58 -10.72
C VAL A 24 14.69 -2.89 -9.42
N LEU A 25 15.85 -3.21 -8.87
CA LEU A 25 16.36 -2.62 -7.62
C LEU A 25 16.70 -1.14 -7.80
N ALA A 26 17.33 -0.78 -8.92
CA ALA A 26 17.61 0.62 -9.26
C ALA A 26 16.32 1.43 -9.43
N ALA A 27 15.30 0.86 -10.08
CA ALA A 27 14.00 1.52 -10.23
C ALA A 27 13.28 1.74 -8.89
N LYS A 28 13.50 0.87 -7.90
CA LYS A 28 13.01 1.03 -6.53
C LYS A 28 13.86 1.97 -5.67
N GLY A 29 15.00 2.45 -6.19
CA GLY A 29 15.93 3.33 -5.46
C GLY A 29 16.81 2.61 -4.43
N ASP A 30 16.85 1.27 -4.43
CA ASP A 30 17.68 0.49 -3.50
C ASP A 30 19.12 0.35 -4.02
N TRP A 31 19.88 1.44 -3.92
CA TRP A 31 21.24 1.53 -4.45
C TRP A 31 22.24 0.62 -3.74
N ILE A 32 22.02 0.32 -2.45
CA ILE A 32 22.91 -0.54 -1.67
C ILE A 32 22.81 -1.98 -2.18
N VAL A 33 21.59 -2.53 -2.24
CA VAL A 33 21.39 -3.90 -2.73
C VAL A 33 21.75 -4.01 -4.22
N THR A 34 21.44 -2.97 -5.01
CA THR A 34 21.88 -2.89 -6.42
C THR A 34 23.40 -3.02 -6.55
N GLY A 35 24.16 -2.25 -5.76
CA GLY A 35 25.62 -2.30 -5.76
C GLY A 35 26.16 -3.68 -5.36
N ILE A 36 25.58 -4.32 -4.35
CA ILE A 36 25.97 -5.67 -3.91
C ILE A 36 25.75 -6.68 -5.04
N VAL A 37 24.57 -6.69 -5.67
CA VAL A 37 24.27 -7.62 -6.77
C VAL A 37 25.23 -7.39 -7.94
N ALA A 38 25.49 -6.14 -8.31
CA ALA A 38 26.43 -5.81 -9.38
C ALA A 38 27.85 -6.33 -9.09
N VAL A 39 28.37 -6.11 -7.87
CA VAL A 39 29.70 -6.58 -7.47
C VAL A 39 29.78 -8.11 -7.49
N VAL A 40 28.76 -8.80 -6.97
CA VAL A 40 28.71 -10.27 -6.97
C VAL A 40 28.67 -10.80 -8.40
N THR A 41 27.84 -10.23 -9.27
CA THR A 41 27.74 -10.65 -10.69
C THR A 41 29.05 -10.46 -11.43
N VAL A 42 29.73 -9.33 -11.25
CA VAL A 42 31.06 -9.08 -11.84
C VAL A 42 32.09 -10.07 -11.28
N GLY A 43 32.07 -10.33 -9.97
CA GLY A 43 32.95 -11.29 -9.32
C GLY A 43 32.77 -12.72 -9.85
N LEU A 44 31.52 -13.16 -10.01
CA LEU A 44 31.20 -14.47 -10.59
C LEU A 44 31.65 -14.55 -12.04
N ASN A 45 31.35 -13.54 -12.87
CA ASN A 45 31.81 -13.49 -14.25
C ASN A 45 33.33 -13.59 -14.34
N TYR A 46 34.05 -12.83 -13.51
CA TYR A 46 35.50 -12.87 -13.45
C TYR A 46 36.03 -14.26 -13.06
N ILE A 47 35.47 -14.88 -12.02
CA ILE A 47 35.87 -16.23 -11.57
C ILE A 47 35.63 -17.26 -12.67
N TYR A 48 34.45 -17.25 -13.28
CA TYR A 48 34.07 -18.27 -14.25
C TYR A 48 34.74 -18.06 -15.60
N LEU A 49 34.83 -16.84 -16.13
CA LEU A 49 35.41 -16.55 -17.45
C LEU A 49 36.94 -16.62 -17.45
N ARG A 50 37.63 -16.24 -16.36
CA ARG A 50 39.10 -16.25 -16.33
C ARG A 50 39.67 -17.68 -16.32
N PRO A 51 40.70 -17.96 -17.14
CA PRO A 51 41.44 -19.22 -17.07
C PRO A 51 42.31 -19.29 -15.80
N GLY A 52 42.53 -20.49 -15.26
CA GLY A 52 43.40 -20.72 -14.10
C GLY A 52 42.73 -20.64 -12.71
N LEU A 53 41.49 -20.15 -12.61
CA LEU A 53 40.76 -20.03 -11.32
C LEU A 53 39.94 -21.29 -10.96
N LEU A 54 40.51 -22.49 -11.13
CA LEU A 54 39.79 -23.73 -10.81
C LEU A 54 39.31 -23.78 -9.35
N PRO A 55 40.13 -23.53 -8.32
CA PRO A 55 39.68 -23.58 -6.92
C PRO A 55 38.53 -22.62 -6.63
N ALA A 56 38.62 -21.40 -7.16
CA ALA A 56 37.59 -20.38 -6.96
C ALA A 56 36.24 -20.77 -7.58
N LYS A 57 36.22 -21.50 -8.70
CA LYS A 57 34.98 -21.97 -9.35
C LYS A 57 34.23 -22.99 -8.51
N TYR A 58 34.93 -23.78 -7.69
CA TYR A 58 34.31 -24.72 -6.75
C TYR A 58 33.87 -24.03 -5.45
N LEU A 59 34.60 -23.00 -5.02
CA LEU A 59 34.28 -22.25 -3.81
C LEU A 59 33.17 -21.22 -4.02
N ALA A 60 33.10 -20.57 -5.18
CA ALA A 60 32.20 -19.44 -5.47
C ALA A 60 30.73 -19.69 -5.05
N PRO A 61 30.06 -20.79 -5.46
CA PRO A 61 28.67 -21.01 -5.07
C PRO A 61 28.52 -21.16 -3.55
N GLY A 62 29.44 -21.89 -2.90
CA GLY A 62 29.43 -22.05 -1.43
C GLY A 62 29.68 -20.73 -0.70
N LEU A 63 30.59 -19.90 -1.22
CA LEU A 63 30.90 -18.59 -0.63
C LEU A 63 29.74 -17.61 -0.77
N VAL A 64 29.03 -17.62 -1.90
CA VAL A 64 27.81 -16.82 -2.10
C VAL A 64 26.74 -17.23 -1.08
N PHE A 65 26.46 -18.53 -0.94
CA PHE A 65 25.49 -19.00 0.04
C PHE A 65 25.90 -18.70 1.48
N LEU A 66 27.17 -18.89 1.82
CA LEU A 66 27.69 -18.55 3.14
C LEU A 66 27.57 -17.04 3.41
N ALA A 67 27.87 -16.20 2.43
CA ALA A 67 27.73 -14.75 2.59
C ALA A 67 26.27 -14.34 2.83
N VAL A 68 25.34 -14.87 2.04
CA VAL A 68 23.91 -14.52 2.09
C VAL A 68 23.21 -15.09 3.32
N PHE A 69 23.47 -16.35 3.69
CA PHE A 69 22.72 -17.01 4.75
C PHE A 69 23.40 -16.96 6.12
N GLN A 70 24.73 -16.87 6.17
CA GLN A 70 25.47 -16.87 7.43
C GLN A 70 25.96 -15.45 7.76
N ILE A 71 26.84 -14.91 6.91
CA ILE A 71 27.53 -13.65 7.21
C ILE A 71 26.52 -12.50 7.29
N PHE A 72 25.61 -12.39 6.32
CA PHE A 72 24.59 -11.34 6.32
C PHE A 72 23.73 -11.39 7.58
N VAL A 73 23.24 -12.56 7.99
CA VAL A 73 22.39 -12.70 9.19
C VAL A 73 23.13 -12.26 10.45
N VAL A 74 24.39 -12.66 10.61
CA VAL A 74 25.21 -12.27 11.77
C VAL A 74 25.49 -10.77 11.77
N LEU A 75 25.90 -10.19 10.63
CA LEU A 75 26.18 -8.76 10.52
C LEU A 75 24.93 -7.91 10.72
N TYR A 76 23.81 -8.32 10.12
CA TYR A 76 22.53 -7.65 10.27
C TYR A 76 22.04 -7.71 11.72
N SER A 77 22.17 -8.86 12.39
CA SER A 77 21.85 -8.98 13.82
C SER A 77 22.73 -8.09 14.67
N GLY A 78 24.02 -8.02 14.36
CA GLY A 78 24.96 -7.09 15.00
C GLY A 78 24.56 -5.63 14.79
N TYR A 79 24.19 -5.24 13.56
CA TYR A 79 23.70 -3.89 13.27
C TYR A 79 22.43 -3.56 14.06
N ILE A 80 21.43 -4.45 14.05
CA ILE A 80 20.16 -4.27 14.78
C ILE A 80 20.41 -4.13 16.28
N ALA A 81 21.40 -4.80 16.86
CA ALA A 81 21.76 -4.66 18.27
C ALA A 81 22.21 -3.24 18.67
N PHE A 82 22.60 -2.40 17.71
CA PHE A 82 22.92 -0.97 17.94
C PHE A 82 21.74 -0.04 17.63
N THR A 83 20.56 -0.57 17.31
CA THR A 83 19.34 0.19 17.03
C THR A 83 18.30 -0.02 18.13
N ASN A 84 17.28 0.84 18.19
CA ASN A 84 16.12 0.66 19.07
C ASN A 84 15.02 -0.21 18.43
N TYR A 85 15.36 -1.12 17.52
CA TYR A 85 14.38 -1.95 16.83
C TYR A 85 13.80 -3.02 17.78
N GLY A 86 12.48 -3.06 17.94
CA GLY A 86 11.80 -3.95 18.89
C GLY A 86 10.28 -3.83 18.80
N ASP A 87 9.57 -4.43 19.76
CA ASP A 87 8.09 -4.58 19.74
C ASP A 87 7.33 -3.23 19.59
N GLY A 88 7.86 -2.14 20.17
CA GLY A 88 7.30 -0.78 20.02
C GLY A 88 7.92 0.08 18.91
N HIS A 89 8.90 -0.44 18.17
CA HIS A 89 9.69 0.29 17.17
C HIS A 89 10.03 -0.64 16.00
N ASN A 90 8.98 -1.15 15.35
CA ASN A 90 9.10 -2.13 14.26
C ASN A 90 8.83 -1.54 12.87
N SER A 91 8.52 -0.24 12.79
CA SER A 91 8.21 0.48 11.55
C SER A 91 8.98 1.80 11.46
N THR A 92 8.80 2.51 10.35
CA THR A 92 9.42 3.81 10.15
C THR A 92 8.71 4.91 10.94
N LYS A 93 9.37 6.06 11.08
CA LYS A 93 8.77 7.24 11.74
C LYS A 93 7.57 7.74 10.95
N GLU A 94 7.66 7.70 9.63
CA GLU A 94 6.63 8.10 8.69
C GLU A 94 5.37 7.25 8.90
N ASP A 95 5.52 5.93 9.05
CA ASP A 95 4.39 5.03 9.35
C ASP A 95 3.74 5.38 10.70
N ALA A 96 4.56 5.70 11.71
CA ALA A 96 4.06 6.09 13.02
C ALA A 96 3.29 7.42 12.98
N ILE A 97 3.76 8.41 12.20
CA ILE A 97 3.04 9.67 11.99
C ILE A 97 1.70 9.40 11.31
N ALA A 98 1.69 8.63 10.22
CA ALA A 98 0.45 8.31 9.51
C ALA A 98 -0.54 7.58 10.41
N ALA A 99 -0.08 6.62 11.22
CA ALA A 99 -0.93 5.91 12.19
C ALA A 99 -1.48 6.85 13.26
N ILE A 100 -0.69 7.81 13.76
CA ILE A 100 -1.14 8.81 14.73
C ILE A 100 -2.15 9.76 14.09
N GLU A 101 -1.91 10.22 12.86
CA GLU A 101 -2.85 11.09 12.13
C GLU A 101 -4.20 10.42 11.94
N LEU A 102 -4.20 9.15 11.53
CA LEU A 102 -5.43 8.35 11.44
C LEU A 102 -6.12 8.19 12.80
N ALA A 103 -5.36 7.88 13.86
CA ALA A 103 -5.92 7.71 15.21
C ALA A 103 -6.35 9.04 15.88
N ALA A 104 -5.78 10.17 15.45
CA ALA A 104 -6.06 11.49 16.00
C ALA A 104 -7.26 12.18 15.34
N GLN A 105 -7.86 11.56 14.30
CA GLN A 105 -9.14 11.99 13.75
C GLN A 105 -10.20 11.86 14.85
N LYS A 106 -10.57 12.98 15.46
CA LYS A 106 -11.65 13.05 16.44
C LYS A 106 -12.78 13.86 15.87
N ARG A 107 -14.00 13.34 16.04
CA ARG A 107 -15.22 14.11 15.85
C ARG A 107 -15.11 15.38 16.68
N VAL A 108 -15.29 16.53 16.04
CA VAL A 108 -15.29 17.82 16.74
C VAL A 108 -16.40 17.78 17.80
N PRO A 109 -16.12 18.14 19.07
CA PRO A 109 -17.16 18.25 20.10
C PRO A 109 -18.30 19.14 19.58
N ASP A 110 -19.54 18.70 19.77
CA ASP A 110 -20.76 19.37 19.28
C ASP A 110 -20.93 19.45 17.76
N SER A 111 -20.18 18.65 16.97
CA SER A 111 -20.48 18.56 15.54
C SER A 111 -21.88 17.96 15.30
N PRO A 112 -22.59 18.38 14.24
CA PRO A 112 -23.86 17.81 13.83
C PRO A 112 -23.76 16.28 13.62
N ALA A 113 -24.76 15.54 14.10
CA ALA A 113 -24.86 14.10 13.86
C ALA A 113 -25.67 13.88 12.58
N TYR A 114 -24.96 13.67 11.48
CA TYR A 114 -25.55 13.40 10.18
C TYR A 114 -26.07 11.97 10.11
N GLN A 115 -27.32 11.80 9.67
CA GLN A 115 -27.84 10.48 9.34
C GLN A 115 -27.43 10.12 7.92
N LEU A 116 -26.76 8.98 7.74
CA LEU A 116 -26.13 8.61 6.48
C LEU A 116 -26.77 7.34 5.90
N THR A 117 -27.10 7.40 4.62
CA THR A 117 -27.55 6.28 3.80
C THR A 117 -26.61 6.15 2.61
N VAL A 118 -26.06 4.96 2.35
CA VAL A 118 -25.18 4.73 1.19
C VAL A 118 -26.04 4.37 -0.02
N LEU A 119 -25.81 5.09 -1.10
CA LEU A 119 -26.47 4.90 -2.38
C LEU A 119 -25.45 4.39 -3.41
N ASP A 120 -25.89 3.50 -4.29
CA ASP A 120 -25.15 3.03 -5.44
C ASP A 120 -25.80 3.51 -6.75
N GLN A 121 -24.96 3.99 -7.67
CA GLN A 121 -25.34 4.32 -9.03
C GLN A 121 -24.41 3.60 -10.01
N GLY A 122 -24.70 2.32 -10.28
CA GLY A 122 -23.98 1.55 -11.29
C GLY A 122 -22.51 1.26 -10.93
N GLY A 123 -22.21 1.09 -9.64
CA GLY A 123 -20.88 0.83 -9.10
C GLY A 123 -20.18 2.07 -8.52
N ALA A 124 -20.85 3.23 -8.52
CA ALA A 124 -20.36 4.46 -7.90
C ALA A 124 -21.14 4.75 -6.61
N PHE A 125 -20.45 4.68 -5.48
CA PHE A 125 -21.05 4.93 -4.17
C PHE A 125 -21.18 6.42 -3.87
N SER A 126 -22.30 6.81 -3.27
CA SER A 126 -22.59 8.17 -2.80
C SER A 126 -23.19 8.11 -1.40
N PHE A 127 -22.95 9.15 -0.61
CA PHE A 127 -23.56 9.32 0.71
C PHE A 127 -24.74 10.27 0.59
N LEU A 128 -25.93 9.77 0.93
CA LEU A 128 -27.11 10.57 1.18
C LEU A 128 -27.13 10.91 2.67
N VAL A 129 -27.10 12.21 2.95
CA VAL A 129 -26.86 12.75 4.29
C VAL A 129 -28.04 13.62 4.69
N THR A 130 -28.60 13.37 5.88
CA THR A 130 -29.60 14.23 6.51
C THR A 130 -28.96 14.96 7.69
N ASP A 131 -28.94 16.29 7.65
CA ASP A 131 -28.48 17.18 8.73
C ASP A 131 -29.50 17.18 9.91
N PRO A 132 -29.09 17.37 11.18
CA PRO A 132 -30.02 17.69 12.27
C PRO A 132 -31.02 18.82 12.00
N ASP A 133 -30.72 19.78 11.11
CA ASP A 133 -31.69 20.81 10.69
C ASP A 133 -32.73 20.29 9.66
N GLY A 134 -32.60 19.03 9.24
CA GLY A 134 -33.53 18.33 8.34
C GLY A 134 -33.20 18.50 6.86
N GLU A 135 -32.09 19.14 6.53
CA GLU A 135 -31.63 19.30 5.14
C GLU A 135 -31.02 18.01 4.62
N VAL A 136 -31.33 17.67 3.37
CA VAL A 136 -30.83 16.45 2.71
C VAL A 136 -29.87 16.83 1.61
N SER A 137 -28.68 16.22 1.66
CA SER A 137 -27.60 16.46 0.71
C SER A 137 -27.01 15.14 0.23
N LEU A 138 -26.49 15.14 -0.99
CA LEU A 138 -25.88 13.98 -1.63
C LEU A 138 -24.44 14.32 -2.02
N GLY A 139 -23.49 13.50 -1.57
CA GLY A 139 -22.07 13.67 -1.87
C GLY A 139 -21.40 12.37 -2.28
N GLY A 140 -20.24 12.46 -2.91
CA GLY A 140 -19.39 11.33 -3.30
C GLY A 140 -17.93 11.69 -3.11
N VAL A 141 -17.01 10.78 -3.44
CA VAL A 141 -15.57 11.02 -3.26
C VAL A 141 -15.08 12.24 -4.05
N ASP A 142 -15.59 12.43 -5.27
CA ASP A 142 -15.26 13.55 -6.16
C ASP A 142 -16.35 14.62 -6.25
N ARG A 143 -17.42 14.51 -5.43
CA ARG A 143 -18.55 15.44 -5.44
C ARG A 143 -18.84 15.92 -4.02
N PRO A 144 -18.72 17.22 -3.72
CA PRO A 144 -19.08 17.76 -2.42
C PRO A 144 -20.57 17.53 -2.13
N LEU A 145 -20.99 17.74 -0.88
CA LEU A 145 -22.41 17.64 -0.52
C LEU A 145 -23.23 18.69 -1.26
N GLU A 146 -24.09 18.23 -2.16
CA GLU A 146 -25.06 19.07 -2.86
C GLU A 146 -26.47 18.81 -2.32
N ARG A 147 -27.22 19.88 -2.06
CA ARG A 147 -28.60 19.76 -1.59
C ARG A 147 -29.46 19.02 -2.62
N VAL A 148 -30.27 18.08 -2.14
CA VAL A 148 -31.25 17.35 -2.95
C VAL A 148 -32.66 17.63 -2.42
N ASP A 149 -33.54 18.08 -3.31
CA ASP A 149 -34.94 18.37 -2.97
C ASP A 149 -35.89 17.19 -3.30
N ASP A 150 -35.44 16.23 -4.11
CA ASP A 150 -36.21 15.04 -4.53
C ASP A 150 -35.64 13.78 -3.90
N TYR A 151 -36.17 13.41 -2.73
CA TYR A 151 -35.75 12.25 -1.95
C TYR A 151 -36.94 11.57 -1.27
N GLY A 152 -36.84 10.27 -1.03
CA GLY A 152 -37.74 9.55 -0.15
C GLY A 152 -37.19 9.51 1.29
N THR A 153 -38.10 9.37 2.24
CA THR A 153 -37.77 9.25 3.66
C THR A 153 -38.30 7.94 4.23
N ASP A 154 -37.54 7.33 5.12
CA ASP A 154 -37.99 6.18 5.88
C ASP A 154 -39.01 6.57 6.98
N ALA A 155 -39.50 5.56 7.71
CA ALA A 155 -40.46 5.75 8.80
C ALA A 155 -39.95 6.61 9.98
N THR A 156 -38.65 6.90 10.01
CA THR A 156 -38.00 7.74 11.03
C THR A 156 -37.72 9.16 10.55
N GLY A 157 -38.07 9.48 9.29
CA GLY A 157 -37.78 10.77 8.66
C GLY A 157 -36.36 10.89 8.11
N LYS A 158 -35.58 9.80 8.08
CA LYS A 158 -34.25 9.77 7.47
C LYS A 158 -34.37 9.66 5.96
N ALA A 159 -33.60 10.44 5.20
CA ALA A 159 -33.55 10.27 3.76
C ALA A 159 -32.97 8.88 3.40
N ASP A 160 -33.74 8.10 2.63
CA ASP A 160 -33.42 6.70 2.35
C ASP A 160 -33.35 6.37 0.85
N SER A 161 -33.78 7.29 -0.02
CA SER A 161 -33.85 7.05 -1.46
C SER A 161 -33.77 8.34 -2.26
N VAL A 162 -33.16 8.28 -3.43
CA VAL A 162 -33.09 9.36 -4.42
C VAL A 162 -33.37 8.75 -5.80
N PRO A 163 -34.17 9.39 -6.68
CA PRO A 163 -34.43 8.87 -8.01
C PRO A 163 -33.13 8.62 -8.80
N GLY A 164 -33.01 7.43 -9.39
CA GLY A 164 -31.83 7.02 -10.16
C GLY A 164 -30.69 6.40 -9.35
N TYR A 165 -30.87 6.25 -8.03
CA TYR A 165 -29.94 5.60 -7.12
C TYR A 165 -30.55 4.36 -6.48
N THR A 166 -29.71 3.38 -6.15
CA THR A 166 -30.10 2.16 -5.42
C THR A 166 -29.59 2.26 -4.00
N THR A 167 -30.48 2.18 -3.01
CA THR A 167 -30.10 2.18 -1.61
C THR A 167 -29.48 0.85 -1.21
N LEU A 168 -28.27 0.87 -0.64
CA LEU A 168 -27.59 -0.33 -0.21
C LEU A 168 -28.17 -0.83 1.12
N GLY A 169 -28.54 -2.11 1.15
CA GLY A 169 -28.93 -2.78 2.37
C GLY A 169 -27.71 -3.23 3.19
N PHE A 170 -27.95 -3.69 4.42
CA PHE A 170 -26.88 -4.16 5.32
C PHE A 170 -25.95 -5.21 4.68
N THR A 171 -26.51 -6.16 3.95
CA THR A 171 -25.73 -7.22 3.27
C THR A 171 -24.77 -6.63 2.23
N ASP A 172 -25.21 -5.64 1.46
CA ASP A 172 -24.40 -5.03 0.40
C ASP A 172 -23.32 -4.12 1.01
N LEU A 173 -23.64 -3.42 2.10
CA LEU A 173 -22.66 -2.64 2.87
C LEU A 173 -21.50 -3.48 3.38
N VAL A 174 -21.78 -4.69 3.89
CA VAL A 174 -20.74 -5.61 4.37
C VAL A 174 -19.89 -6.14 3.21
N GLN A 175 -20.49 -6.36 2.03
CA GLN A 175 -19.74 -6.80 0.85
C GLN A 175 -18.80 -5.72 0.30
N HIS A 176 -19.17 -4.45 0.44
CA HIS A 176 -18.40 -3.29 -0.03
C HIS A 176 -17.71 -2.53 1.11
N GLN A 177 -17.51 -3.15 2.27
CA GLN A 177 -17.06 -2.48 3.49
C GLN A 177 -15.73 -1.73 3.30
N SER A 178 -14.73 -2.34 2.65
CA SER A 178 -13.42 -1.72 2.42
C SER A 178 -13.50 -0.50 1.50
N GLU A 179 -14.39 -0.54 0.51
CA GLU A 179 -14.59 0.55 -0.44
C GLU A 179 -15.32 1.72 0.24
N ILE A 180 -16.36 1.42 1.03
CA ILE A 180 -17.17 2.42 1.74
C ILE A 180 -16.41 3.05 2.91
N ALA A 181 -15.65 2.28 3.69
CA ALA A 181 -14.82 2.81 4.79
C ALA A 181 -13.65 3.69 4.28
N GLY A 182 -13.20 3.46 3.05
CA GLY A 182 -12.21 4.28 2.38
C GLY A 182 -12.74 5.63 1.89
N MET A 183 -14.07 5.82 1.81
CA MET A 183 -14.67 7.05 1.31
C MET A 183 -14.49 8.19 2.30
N SER A 184 -14.09 9.34 1.78
CA SER A 184 -14.13 10.63 2.47
C SER A 184 -14.89 11.60 1.59
N VAL A 185 -16.08 12.01 2.03
CA VAL A 185 -16.94 12.92 1.26
C VAL A 185 -16.75 14.34 1.80
N PRO A 186 -16.24 15.30 1.00
CA PRO A 186 -16.08 16.68 1.42
C PRO A 186 -17.43 17.33 1.76
N VAL A 187 -17.48 18.08 2.86
CA VAL A 187 -18.69 18.84 3.23
C VAL A 187 -18.91 20.02 2.28
N SER A 188 -17.83 20.65 1.80
CA SER A 188 -17.86 21.77 0.86
C SER A 188 -16.69 21.69 -0.14
N ASP A 189 -16.59 22.66 -1.04
CA ASP A 189 -15.44 22.84 -1.94
C ASP A 189 -14.14 23.24 -1.20
N ASP A 190 -14.24 23.70 0.06
CA ASP A 190 -13.08 23.95 0.93
C ASP A 190 -12.79 22.72 1.79
N LEU A 191 -11.64 22.08 1.54
CA LEU A 191 -11.19 20.90 2.30
C LEU A 191 -10.98 21.18 3.80
N SER A 192 -10.91 22.45 4.19
CA SER A 192 -10.78 22.89 5.58
C SER A 192 -12.08 22.74 6.39
N ASP A 193 -13.23 22.68 5.70
CA ASP A 193 -14.56 22.56 6.33
C ASP A 193 -14.87 21.13 6.82
N GLY A 194 -14.02 20.17 6.45
CA GLY A 194 -14.05 18.80 6.93
C GLY A 194 -14.68 17.80 5.96
N VAL A 195 -14.62 16.53 6.36
CA VAL A 195 -15.10 15.39 5.56
C VAL A 195 -16.02 14.51 6.40
N LEU A 196 -17.01 13.91 5.73
CA LEU A 196 -17.85 12.86 6.30
C LEU A 196 -17.29 11.48 5.98
N ARG A 197 -17.26 10.62 7.00
CA ARG A 197 -16.84 9.22 6.92
C ARG A 197 -17.78 8.34 7.74
N THR A 198 -17.84 7.06 7.41
CA THR A 198 -18.65 6.10 8.16
C THR A 198 -17.96 5.74 9.49
N PRO A 199 -18.69 5.35 10.55
CA PRO A 199 -18.08 5.01 11.84
C PRO A 199 -17.13 3.81 11.79
N ASP A 200 -17.30 2.94 10.79
CA ASP A 200 -16.49 1.74 10.56
C ASP A 200 -15.27 2.03 9.65
N GLY A 201 -15.00 3.33 9.36
CA GLY A 201 -13.86 3.84 8.60
C GLY A 201 -13.43 5.25 9.00
#